data_AF-A0A817RBF9-F1
#
_entry.id   AF-A0A817RBF9-F1
#
_cell.length_a   1.000
_cell.length_b   1.000
_cell.length_c   1.000
_cell.angle_alpha   90.00
_cell.angle_beta   90.00
_cell.angle_gamma   90.00
#
_symmetry.space_group_name_H-M   'P 1'
#
loop_
_entity.id
_entity.type
_entity.pdbx_description
1 polymer ?
#
loop_
_entity_poly.entity_id
_entity_poly.type
_entity_poly.pdbx_seq_one_letter_code
_entity_poly.pdbx_strand_id
1 'polypeptide(L)'
;MHGFAYPKHSHTQGVVDVFLDRRLTRDDGRGLGQGILDNREVISTFKILFESRHKIADRSAQTGYPTLLAHHLSIEFLYPLHIFNSLASKIFFNELKLFPKPSLFPSDYHLVNLRTLSNNNYNTVQHRPSKSIALILRRFAYDCDENYDKLFHFEQPIFEYFFEVNQIESIEQTSLSLRYRKQKLNSTAKLDVPFAEIVTYKLRLIE
;
A
#
# COMPACT_ATOMS: atom_id res chain seq x y z
N MET A 1 -2.26 11.44 -16.82
CA MET A 1 -3.36 11.01 -15.92
C MET A 1 -4.40 10.35 -16.80
N HIS A 2 -4.55 9.03 -16.72
CA HIS A 2 -5.55 8.30 -17.50
C HIS A 2 -6.94 8.57 -16.95
N GLY A 3 -7.89 8.87 -17.85
CA GLY A 3 -9.31 8.91 -17.52
C GLY A 3 -9.94 7.54 -17.79
N PHE A 4 -10.85 7.11 -16.92
CA PHE A 4 -11.60 5.87 -17.07
C PHE A 4 -13.09 6.19 -17.23
N ALA A 5 -13.76 5.51 -18.17
CA ALA A 5 -15.22 5.45 -18.21
C ALA A 5 -15.66 4.04 -17.79
N TYR A 6 -16.35 3.93 -16.64
CA TYR A 6 -16.86 2.65 -16.11
C TYR A 6 -18.09 2.17 -16.88
N PRO A 7 -18.45 0.87 -16.89
CA PRO A 7 -19.59 0.35 -17.66
C PRO A 7 -20.96 1.00 -17.39
N LYS A 8 -21.16 1.64 -16.23
CA LYS A 8 -22.37 2.42 -15.90
C LYS A 8 -22.40 3.82 -16.54
N HIS A 9 -21.26 4.30 -17.00
CA HIS A 9 -21.02 5.63 -17.62
C HIS A 9 -20.26 5.57 -18.95
N SER A 10 -19.86 4.38 -19.41
CA SER A 10 -19.38 4.14 -20.78
C SER A 10 -20.57 4.25 -21.72
N HIS A 11 -20.30 4.71 -22.94
CA HIS A 11 -21.32 4.91 -23.97
C HIS A 11 -22.03 3.59 -24.36
N THR A 12 -21.47 2.42 -24.00
CA THR A 12 -21.99 1.10 -24.33
C THR A 12 -21.87 0.14 -23.15
N GLN A 13 -22.92 -0.65 -22.88
CA GLN A 13 -22.92 -1.67 -21.83
C GLN A 13 -21.85 -2.74 -22.10
N GLY A 14 -21.08 -3.08 -21.06
CA GLY A 14 -20.04 -4.13 -21.14
C GLY A 14 -18.71 -3.66 -21.73
N VAL A 15 -18.57 -2.37 -22.04
CA VAL A 15 -17.34 -1.78 -22.55
C VAL A 15 -16.60 -1.04 -21.43
N VAL A 16 -15.27 -1.13 -21.46
CA VAL A 16 -14.36 -0.36 -20.59
C VAL A 16 -13.43 0.43 -21.49
N ASP A 17 -13.53 1.75 -21.43
CA ASP A 17 -12.71 2.67 -22.21
C ASP A 17 -11.63 3.32 -21.33
N VAL A 18 -10.39 3.33 -21.83
CA VAL A 18 -9.24 3.94 -21.15
C VAL A 18 -8.61 4.99 -22.06
N PHE A 19 -8.58 6.24 -21.59
CA PHE A 19 -7.89 7.32 -22.30
C PHE A 19 -6.39 7.27 -22.02
N LEU A 20 -5.58 7.05 -23.06
CA LEU A 20 -4.13 6.89 -22.95
C LEU A 20 -3.35 8.21 -22.96
N ASP A 21 -3.68 9.09 -23.91
CA ASP A 21 -3.06 10.40 -24.05
C ASP A 21 -4.03 11.39 -24.71
N ARG A 22 -3.76 12.69 -24.61
CA ARG A 22 -4.52 13.74 -25.29
C ARG A 22 -3.60 14.82 -25.84
N ARG A 23 -3.93 15.31 -27.03
CA ARG A 23 -3.28 16.47 -27.66
C ARG A 23 -4.34 17.54 -27.95
N LEU A 24 -4.07 18.78 -27.56
CA LEU A 24 -5.01 19.90 -27.69
C LEU A 24 -4.27 21.12 -28.26
N THR A 25 -4.80 21.73 -29.31
CA THR A 25 -4.21 22.93 -29.92
C THR A 25 -4.70 24.24 -29.29
N ARG A 26 -5.70 24.18 -28.42
CA ARG A 26 -6.35 25.34 -27.80
C ARG A 26 -6.32 25.23 -26.28
N ASP A 27 -6.19 26.38 -25.63
CA ASP A 27 -6.34 26.53 -24.18
C ASP A 27 -7.81 26.35 -23.76
N ASP A 28 -8.04 25.89 -22.53
CA ASP A 28 -9.38 25.68 -21.98
C ASP A 28 -9.90 26.86 -21.14
N GLY A 29 -9.17 27.98 -21.10
CA GLY A 29 -9.55 29.21 -20.41
C GLY A 29 -9.36 29.16 -18.89
N ARG A 30 -8.60 28.19 -18.35
CA ARG A 30 -8.38 28.04 -16.90
C ARG A 30 -7.05 28.62 -16.41
N GLY A 31 -6.42 29.47 -17.21
CA GLY A 31 -5.24 30.23 -16.83
C GLY A 31 -3.90 29.59 -17.18
N LEU A 32 -3.90 28.47 -17.93
CA LEU A 32 -2.67 27.88 -18.47
C LEU A 32 -2.13 28.69 -19.67
N GLY A 33 -3.03 29.22 -20.51
CA GLY A 33 -2.69 30.11 -21.62
C GLY A 33 -2.10 29.40 -22.84
N GLN A 34 -2.23 28.07 -22.93
CA GLN A 34 -1.74 27.27 -24.06
C GLN A 34 -2.48 25.93 -24.18
N GLY A 35 -2.42 25.33 -25.37
CA GLY A 35 -2.84 23.94 -25.58
C GLY A 35 -1.82 22.93 -25.02
N ILE A 36 -2.13 21.64 -25.16
CA ILE A 36 -1.24 20.51 -24.81
C ILE A 36 -0.65 19.95 -26.12
N LEU A 37 0.58 20.35 -26.44
CA LEU A 37 1.26 20.01 -27.70
C LEU A 37 2.64 19.35 -27.50
N ASP A 38 3.02 19.08 -26.27
CA ASP A 38 4.32 18.58 -25.83
C ASP A 38 4.31 17.06 -25.55
N ASN A 39 3.37 16.33 -26.15
CA ASN A 39 3.26 14.87 -26.03
C ASN A 39 4.61 14.19 -26.33
N ARG A 40 4.97 13.22 -25.50
CA ARG A 40 6.07 12.29 -25.71
C ARG A 40 5.55 10.87 -25.61
N GLU A 41 6.27 9.93 -26.20
CA GLU A 41 5.92 8.52 -26.09
C GLU A 41 5.97 8.07 -24.62
N VAL A 42 4.89 7.41 -24.19
CA VAL A 42 4.75 6.86 -22.83
C VAL A 42 4.20 5.44 -22.95
N ILE A 43 4.86 4.49 -22.28
CA ILE A 43 4.39 3.11 -22.20
C ILE A 43 3.33 3.02 -21.09
N SER A 44 2.11 2.65 -21.47
CA SER A 44 1.03 2.36 -20.53
C SER A 44 0.86 0.86 -20.38
N THR A 45 0.97 0.35 -19.15
CA THR A 45 0.81 -1.08 -18.85
C THR A 45 -0.44 -1.28 -18.01
N PHE A 46 -1.21 -2.32 -18.32
CA PHE A 46 -2.47 -2.64 -17.63
C PHE A 46 -2.52 -4.13 -17.28
N LYS A 47 -3.16 -4.47 -16.16
CA LYS A 47 -3.57 -5.83 -15.84
C LYS A 47 -5.11 -5.89 -15.92
N ILE A 48 -5.64 -6.79 -16.74
CA ILE A 48 -7.09 -7.04 -16.83
C ILE A 48 -7.36 -8.34 -16.08
N LEU A 49 -8.22 -8.24 -15.06
CA LEU A 49 -8.62 -9.38 -14.24
C LEU A 49 -10.08 -9.73 -14.52
N PHE A 50 -10.32 -10.99 -14.85
CA PHE A 50 -11.66 -11.56 -14.97
C PHE A 50 -11.92 -12.48 -13.80
N GLU A 51 -13.02 -12.26 -13.09
CA GLU A 51 -13.40 -13.04 -11.91
C GLU A 51 -14.81 -13.59 -12.07
N SER A 52 -15.00 -14.84 -11.68
CA SER A 52 -16.34 -15.42 -11.56
C SER A 52 -16.88 -15.05 -10.19
N ARG A 53 -17.94 -14.24 -10.16
CA ARG A 53 -18.56 -13.75 -8.91
C ARG A 53 -19.87 -14.49 -8.66
N HIS A 54 -19.97 -15.20 -7.54
CA HIS A 54 -21.19 -15.94 -7.18
C HIS A 54 -22.27 -15.09 -6.53
N LYS A 55 -21.87 -14.00 -5.86
CA LYS A 55 -22.79 -13.03 -5.28
C LYS A 55 -22.87 -11.82 -6.21
N ILE A 56 -24.06 -11.56 -6.72
CA ILE A 56 -24.33 -10.31 -7.43
C ILE A 56 -24.29 -9.21 -6.37
N ALA A 57 -23.33 -8.30 -6.48
CA ALA A 57 -23.23 -7.14 -5.62
C ALA A 57 -24.60 -6.43 -5.57
N ASP A 58 -25.03 -6.04 -4.36
CA ASP A 58 -26.27 -5.31 -4.18
C ASP A 58 -26.23 -4.06 -5.06
N ARG A 59 -27.14 -4.00 -6.04
CA ARG A 59 -27.20 -2.91 -7.02
C ARG A 59 -27.57 -1.58 -6.36
N SER A 60 -28.09 -1.61 -5.13
CA SER A 60 -28.41 -0.43 -4.33
C SER A 60 -27.22 0.12 -3.55
N ALA A 61 -26.14 -0.65 -3.39
CA ALA A 61 -24.93 -0.17 -2.74
C ALA A 61 -24.26 0.92 -3.60
N GLN A 62 -23.98 2.07 -3.00
CA GLN A 62 -23.29 3.19 -3.66
C GLN A 62 -21.81 2.90 -3.90
N THR A 63 -21.25 1.93 -3.18
CA THR A 63 -19.82 1.59 -3.20
C THR A 63 -19.62 0.12 -3.55
N GLY A 64 -18.72 -0.16 -4.48
CA GLY A 64 -18.19 -1.50 -4.74
C GLY A 64 -16.76 -1.61 -4.25
N TYR A 65 -16.38 -2.77 -3.74
CA TYR A 65 -15.01 -3.07 -3.34
C TYR A 65 -14.38 -4.08 -4.32
N PRO A 66 -13.09 -3.95 -4.64
CA PRO A 66 -12.37 -5.01 -5.33
C PRO A 66 -12.32 -6.27 -4.47
N THR A 67 -12.18 -7.44 -5.09
CA THR A 67 -11.83 -8.66 -4.38
C THR A 67 -10.43 -8.54 -3.78
N LEU A 68 -10.10 -9.43 -2.85
CA LEU A 68 -8.75 -9.47 -2.30
C LEU A 68 -7.71 -9.82 -3.37
N LEU A 69 -8.03 -10.69 -4.32
CA LEU A 69 -7.19 -11.01 -5.47
C LEU A 69 -6.87 -9.76 -6.32
N ALA A 70 -7.89 -8.94 -6.62
CA ALA A 70 -7.70 -7.70 -7.34
C ALA A 70 -6.78 -6.72 -6.60
N HIS A 71 -6.90 -6.62 -5.27
CA HIS A 71 -5.98 -5.83 -4.45
C HIS A 71 -4.54 -6.34 -4.55
N HIS A 72 -4.30 -7.64 -4.38
CA HIS A 72 -2.95 -8.23 -4.47
C HIS A 72 -2.31 -7.99 -5.83
N LEU A 73 -3.05 -8.22 -6.93
CA LEU A 73 -2.55 -7.96 -8.28
C LEU A 73 -2.25 -6.48 -8.52
N SER A 74 -3.04 -5.59 -7.93
CA SER A 74 -2.80 -4.14 -7.99
C SER A 74 -1.55 -3.75 -7.22
N ILE A 75 -1.33 -4.29 -6.02
CA ILE A 75 -0.12 -4.03 -5.21
C ILE A 75 1.12 -4.55 -5.94
N GLU A 76 1.10 -5.79 -6.43
CA GLU A 76 2.21 -6.38 -7.18
C GLU A 76 2.58 -5.52 -8.40
N PHE A 77 1.58 -4.93 -9.05
CA PHE A 77 1.77 -4.02 -10.18
C PHE A 77 2.35 -2.66 -9.77
N LEU A 78 1.96 -2.12 -8.61
CA LEU A 78 2.44 -0.84 -8.08
C LEU A 78 3.80 -0.93 -7.38
N TYR A 79 4.12 -2.10 -6.82
CA TYR A 79 5.33 -2.39 -6.04
C TYR A 79 6.04 -3.62 -6.62
N PRO A 80 6.68 -3.49 -7.79
CA PRO A 80 7.35 -4.63 -8.44
C PRO A 80 8.55 -5.12 -7.64
N LEU A 81 8.94 -6.37 -7.88
CA LEU A 81 10.17 -6.93 -7.32
C LEU A 81 11.39 -6.15 -7.82
N HIS A 82 12.19 -5.63 -6.88
CA HIS A 82 13.46 -4.98 -7.19
C HIS A 82 14.59 -6.01 -7.19
N ILE A 83 15.17 -6.25 -8.37
CA ILE A 83 16.30 -7.16 -8.55
C ILE A 83 17.59 -6.35 -8.53
N PHE A 84 18.48 -6.65 -7.59
CA PHE A 84 19.79 -6.01 -7.47
C PHE A 84 20.87 -6.97 -7.95
N ASN A 85 21.61 -6.56 -8.98
CA ASN A 85 22.74 -7.32 -9.50
C ASN A 85 24.03 -6.88 -8.83
N SER A 86 24.84 -7.84 -8.39
CA SER A 86 26.17 -7.58 -7.83
C SER A 86 27.25 -8.02 -8.80
N LEU A 87 28.28 -7.18 -8.97
CA LEU A 87 29.49 -7.50 -9.74
C LEU A 87 30.56 -8.20 -8.88
N ALA A 88 30.30 -8.41 -7.59
CA ALA A 88 31.24 -9.05 -6.69
C ALA A 88 31.41 -10.53 -7.07
N SER A 89 32.67 -10.98 -7.20
CA SER A 89 33.03 -12.37 -7.50
C SER A 89 32.67 -13.36 -6.38
N LYS A 90 32.45 -12.84 -5.16
CA LYS A 90 31.91 -13.57 -4.01
C LYS A 90 30.82 -12.72 -3.38
N ILE A 91 29.60 -13.21 -3.42
CA ILE A 91 28.48 -12.64 -2.67
C ILE A 91 28.41 -13.42 -1.35
N PHE A 92 28.70 -12.74 -0.25
CA PHE A 92 28.39 -13.28 1.08
C PHE A 92 26.89 -13.10 1.29
N PHE A 93 26.12 -14.17 1.13
CA PHE A 93 24.69 -14.17 1.39
C PHE A 93 24.45 -14.19 2.90
N ASN A 94 24.18 -13.01 3.48
CA ASN A 94 23.37 -12.94 4.69
C ASN A 94 21.96 -12.55 4.25
N GLU A 95 21.02 -13.51 4.28
CA GLU A 95 19.61 -13.23 4.02
C GLU A 95 19.11 -12.21 5.04
N LEU A 96 18.89 -10.97 4.61
CA LEU A 96 18.25 -9.95 5.43
C LEU A 96 16.75 -10.16 5.40
N LYS A 97 16.22 -10.85 6.42
CA LYS A 97 14.78 -10.98 6.64
C LYS A 97 14.32 -9.83 7.52
N LEU A 98 13.76 -8.78 6.90
CA LEU A 98 13.18 -7.65 7.64
C LEU A 98 12.04 -8.09 8.56
N PHE A 99 11.29 -9.11 8.14
CA PHE A 99 10.23 -9.72 8.92
C PHE A 99 10.62 -11.17 9.22
N PRO A 100 10.67 -11.60 10.49
CA PRO A 100 11.07 -12.96 10.84
C PRO A 100 10.07 -14.01 10.36
N LYS A 101 8.78 -13.66 10.26
CA LYS A 101 7.69 -14.56 9.87
C LYS A 101 6.76 -13.91 8.83
N PRO A 102 7.22 -13.68 7.59
CA PRO A 102 6.43 -12.98 6.58
C PRO A 102 5.19 -13.77 6.15
N SER A 103 5.22 -15.11 6.25
CA SER A 103 4.09 -15.99 5.94
C SER A 103 2.91 -15.85 6.90
N LEU A 104 3.12 -15.21 8.06
CA LEU A 104 2.06 -14.91 9.04
C LEU A 104 1.46 -13.52 8.86
N PHE A 105 1.86 -12.79 7.80
CA PHE A 105 1.26 -11.51 7.50
C PHE A 105 -0.13 -11.74 6.87
N PRO A 106 -1.20 -11.13 7.44
CA PRO A 106 -2.54 -11.34 6.92
C PRO A 106 -2.67 -10.75 5.52
N SER A 107 -3.32 -11.48 4.64
CA SER A 107 -3.45 -11.14 3.23
C SER A 107 -4.30 -9.88 3.00
N ASP A 108 -5.16 -9.49 3.94
CA ASP A 108 -5.98 -8.28 3.87
C ASP A 108 -5.29 -7.03 4.43
N TYR A 109 -4.03 -7.14 4.85
CA TYR A 109 -3.23 -6.01 5.32
C TYR A 109 -2.26 -5.55 4.23
N HIS A 110 -1.87 -4.28 4.28
CA HIS A 110 -0.89 -3.70 3.39
C HIS A 110 0.04 -2.77 4.16
N LEU A 111 1.34 -3.04 4.04
CA LEU A 111 2.40 -2.19 4.56
C LEU A 111 2.57 -0.98 3.65
N VAL A 112 1.85 0.10 3.97
CA VAL A 112 1.89 1.35 3.19
C VAL A 112 3.25 2.04 3.36
N ASN A 113 3.81 2.01 4.57
CA ASN A 113 5.11 2.61 4.82
C ASN A 113 5.81 2.00 6.05
N LEU A 114 7.12 1.83 5.94
CA LEU A 114 8.00 1.53 7.06
C LEU A 114 9.23 2.43 6.94
N ARG A 115 9.41 3.35 7.89
CA ARG A 115 10.54 4.30 7.85
C ARG A 115 11.09 4.62 9.22
N THR A 116 12.40 4.83 9.30
CA THR A 116 13.03 5.39 10.49
C THR A 116 12.70 6.88 10.62
N LEU A 117 12.52 7.35 11.84
CA LEU A 117 12.32 8.76 12.14
C LEU A 117 13.69 9.44 12.30
N SER A 118 13.77 10.73 11.98
CA SER A 118 14.99 11.50 12.17
C SER A 118 15.22 11.81 13.64
N ASN A 119 16.48 11.81 14.06
CA ASN A 119 16.86 12.35 15.36
C ASN A 119 16.98 13.88 15.26
N ASN A 120 16.10 14.62 15.93
CA ASN A 120 16.03 16.10 15.89
C ASN A 120 17.13 16.76 16.74
N ASN A 121 18.39 16.36 16.56
CA ASN A 121 19.50 17.12 17.11
C ASN A 121 19.87 18.21 16.10
N TYR A 122 19.14 19.34 16.16
CA TYR A 122 19.35 20.52 15.32
C TYR A 122 20.78 21.09 15.36
N ASN A 123 21.60 20.66 16.33
CA ASN A 123 22.96 21.12 16.56
C ASN A 123 24.03 20.33 15.81
N THR A 124 23.69 19.23 15.11
CA THR A 124 24.65 18.49 14.29
C THR A 124 24.10 18.26 12.88
N VAL A 125 24.91 18.54 11.86
CA VAL A 125 24.60 18.32 10.42
C VAL A 125 24.50 16.81 10.07
N GLN A 126 24.50 15.94 11.07
CA GLN A 126 24.48 14.50 10.88
C GLN A 126 23.05 13.98 10.92
N HIS A 127 22.51 13.69 9.73
CA HIS A 127 21.25 12.98 9.56
C HIS A 127 21.40 11.51 9.99
N ARG A 128 21.37 11.26 11.31
CA ARG A 128 21.37 9.90 11.86
C ARG A 128 19.93 9.41 12.04
N PRO A 129 19.64 8.14 11.68
CA PRO A 129 18.36 7.55 11.98
C PRO A 129 18.17 7.50 13.50
N SER A 130 16.97 7.82 13.96
CA SER A 130 16.60 7.62 15.36
C SER A 130 16.27 6.15 15.62
N LYS A 131 16.14 5.81 16.90
CA LYS A 131 15.62 4.51 17.36
C LYS A 131 14.11 4.34 17.15
N SER A 132 13.44 5.33 16.57
CA SER A 132 12.01 5.27 16.33
C SER A 132 11.70 4.97 14.88
N ILE A 133 10.74 4.10 14.66
CA ILE A 133 10.22 3.70 13.35
C ILE A 133 8.75 4.09 13.27
N ALA A 134 8.34 4.61 12.13
CA ALA A 134 6.95 4.74 11.76
C ALA A 134 6.52 3.55 10.90
N LEU A 135 5.50 2.86 11.37
CA LEU A 135 4.82 1.77 10.69
C LEU A 135 3.42 2.25 10.30
N ILE A 136 3.13 2.33 9.00
CA ILE A 136 1.82 2.71 8.46
C ILE A 136 1.23 1.50 7.77
N LEU A 137 0.07 1.08 8.27
CA LEU A 137 -0.63 -0.10 7.80
C LEU A 137 -2.04 0.28 7.36
N ARG A 138 -2.48 -0.39 6.31
CA ARG A 138 -3.86 -0.32 5.83
C ARG A 138 -4.46 -1.71 5.86
N ARG A 139 -5.72 -1.82 6.25
CA ARG A 139 -6.51 -3.02 5.98
C ARG A 139 -7.42 -2.77 4.79
N PHE A 140 -7.47 -3.70 3.85
CA PHE A 140 -8.26 -3.52 2.64
C PHE A 140 -9.75 -3.49 2.96
N ALA A 141 -10.45 -2.63 2.23
CA ALA A 141 -11.87 -2.80 2.02
C ALA A 141 -12.01 -3.71 0.79
N TYR A 142 -12.49 -4.93 0.99
CA TYR A 142 -12.59 -5.91 -0.07
C TYR A 142 -13.97 -6.58 -0.06
N ASP A 143 -14.40 -7.01 -1.24
CA ASP A 143 -15.62 -7.78 -1.40
C ASP A 143 -15.29 -9.26 -1.26
N CYS A 144 -15.86 -9.90 -0.24
CA CYS A 144 -15.59 -11.30 0.09
C CYS A 144 -16.20 -12.22 -0.97
N ASP A 145 -15.40 -13.14 -1.48
CA ASP A 145 -15.83 -14.19 -2.39
C ASP A 145 -15.21 -15.52 -1.96
N GLU A 146 -16.07 -16.45 -1.55
CA GLU A 146 -15.67 -17.74 -0.95
C GLU A 146 -14.75 -18.58 -1.85
N ASN A 147 -14.74 -18.33 -3.16
CA ASN A 147 -13.82 -19.01 -4.07
C ASN A 147 -12.38 -18.51 -3.95
N TYR A 148 -12.22 -17.19 -3.82
CA TYR A 148 -10.91 -16.55 -3.82
C TYR A 148 -10.38 -16.37 -2.40
N ASP A 149 -11.25 -16.12 -1.42
CA ASP A 149 -10.87 -15.89 -0.02
C ASP A 149 -10.13 -17.10 0.58
N LYS A 150 -10.44 -18.32 0.15
CA LYS A 150 -9.75 -19.55 0.62
C LYS A 150 -8.26 -19.60 0.24
N LEU A 151 -7.83 -18.80 -0.72
CA LEU A 151 -6.42 -18.69 -1.13
C LEU A 151 -5.61 -17.81 -0.19
N PHE A 152 -6.27 -17.09 0.71
CA PHE A 152 -5.68 -16.04 1.51
C PHE A 152 -5.63 -16.41 3.00
N HIS A 153 -4.64 -15.83 3.67
CA HIS A 153 -4.37 -16.04 5.09
C HIS A 153 -4.93 -14.88 5.91
N PHE A 154 -5.73 -15.17 6.94
CA PHE A 154 -6.44 -14.15 7.74
C PHE A 154 -6.17 -14.27 9.25
N GLU A 155 -5.03 -14.84 9.66
CA GLU A 155 -4.71 -14.87 11.09
C GLU A 155 -4.59 -13.46 11.67
N GLN A 156 -4.91 -13.30 12.95
CA GLN A 156 -4.78 -11.99 13.59
C GLN A 156 -3.30 -11.66 13.75
N PRO A 157 -2.82 -10.53 13.19
CA PRO A 157 -1.43 -10.19 13.31
C PRO A 157 -1.11 -9.72 14.73
N ILE A 158 0.06 -10.12 15.22
CA ILE A 158 0.66 -9.55 16.43
C ILE A 158 1.96 -8.83 16.06
N PHE A 159 2.36 -7.84 16.84
CA PHE A 159 3.59 -7.07 16.55
C PHE A 159 4.85 -7.95 16.47
N GLU A 160 4.85 -9.09 17.16
CA GLU A 160 5.92 -10.09 17.16
C GLU A 160 6.18 -10.72 15.79
N TYR A 161 5.21 -10.66 14.86
CA TYR A 161 5.41 -11.15 13.49
C TYR A 161 6.23 -10.18 12.64
N PHE A 162 6.20 -8.89 12.99
CA PHE A 162 6.87 -7.83 12.25
C PHE A 162 8.27 -7.55 12.77
N PHE A 163 8.48 -7.69 14.06
CA PHE A 163 9.73 -7.40 14.72
C PHE A 163 9.98 -8.46 15.76
N GLU A 164 11.23 -8.86 15.94
CA GLU A 164 11.58 -9.64 17.11
C GLU A 164 11.25 -8.79 18.35
N VAL A 165 10.33 -9.27 19.20
CA VAL A 165 9.77 -8.53 20.34
C VAL A 165 10.85 -7.99 21.28
N ASN A 166 11.95 -8.75 21.39
CA ASN A 166 13.12 -8.41 22.20
C ASN A 166 13.83 -7.13 21.71
N GLN A 167 13.44 -6.58 20.56
CA GLN A 167 13.99 -5.36 19.97
C GLN A 167 13.05 -4.15 20.12
N ILE A 168 11.82 -4.28 20.66
CA ILE A 168 10.87 -3.15 20.79
C ILE A 168 10.73 -2.70 22.25
N GLU A 169 11.07 -1.43 22.51
CA GLU A 169 10.95 -0.76 23.80
C GLU A 169 9.51 -0.26 24.04
N SER A 170 8.88 0.31 23.01
CA SER A 170 7.50 0.82 23.14
C SER A 170 6.78 0.94 21.80
N ILE A 171 5.44 0.86 21.88
CA ILE A 171 4.53 0.97 20.76
C ILE A 171 3.51 2.07 21.08
N GLU A 172 3.39 3.05 20.19
CA GLU A 172 2.41 4.14 20.30
C GLU A 172 1.60 4.26 19.01
N GLN A 173 0.28 4.23 19.10
CA GLN A 173 -0.57 4.61 17.96
C GLN A 173 -0.60 6.14 17.83
N THR A 174 -0.56 6.64 16.60
CA THR A 174 -0.47 8.07 16.29
C THR A 174 -1.42 8.49 15.16
N SER A 175 -1.47 9.79 14.86
CA SER A 175 -2.04 10.30 13.61
C SER A 175 -1.20 9.85 12.41
N LEU A 176 -1.78 9.86 11.20
CA LEU A 176 -1.08 9.48 9.96
C LEU A 176 0.22 10.26 9.73
N SER A 177 0.25 11.53 10.17
CA SER A 177 1.42 12.42 10.10
C SER A 177 2.40 12.27 11.27
N LEU A 178 2.14 11.35 12.21
CA LEU A 178 2.91 11.13 13.45
C LEU A 178 2.95 12.35 14.40
N ARG A 179 2.10 13.35 14.17
CA ARG A 179 2.06 14.60 14.95
C ARG A 179 1.34 14.46 16.27
N TYR A 180 0.29 13.65 16.31
CA TYR A 180 -0.53 13.47 17.51
C TYR A 180 -0.44 12.03 17.99
N ARG A 181 -0.18 11.85 19.29
CA ARG A 181 -0.21 10.54 19.94
C ARG A 181 -1.65 10.22 20.33
N LYS A 182 -2.07 8.98 20.13
CA LYS A 182 -3.41 8.50 20.47
C LYS A 182 -3.36 7.64 21.73
N GLN A 183 -2.74 6.46 21.62
CA GLN A 183 -2.67 5.49 22.72
C GLN A 183 -1.33 4.76 22.72
N LYS A 184 -0.85 4.39 23.92
CA LYS A 184 0.32 3.53 24.09
C LYS A 184 -0.16 2.08 24.19
N LEU A 185 0.54 1.17 23.53
CA LEU A 185 0.21 -0.25 23.47
C LEU A 185 1.28 -1.09 24.19
N ASN A 186 0.86 -2.25 24.70
CA ASN A 186 1.76 -3.24 25.27
C ASN A 186 2.50 -4.00 24.16
N SER A 187 3.64 -4.60 24.48
CA SER A 187 4.44 -5.38 23.51
C SER A 187 3.69 -6.60 22.94
N THR A 188 2.81 -7.21 23.74
CA THR A 188 1.94 -8.33 23.34
C THR A 188 0.62 -7.88 22.72
N ALA A 189 0.44 -6.58 22.47
CA ALA A 189 -0.78 -6.09 21.86
C ALA A 189 -0.96 -6.69 20.45
N LYS A 190 -2.21 -6.97 20.12
CA LYS A 190 -2.57 -7.36 18.75
C LYS A 190 -2.43 -6.15 17.85
N LEU A 191 -2.02 -6.40 16.61
CA LEU A 191 -2.01 -5.37 15.58
C LEU A 191 -3.43 -5.25 15.05
N ASP A 192 -4.19 -4.28 15.56
CA ASP A 192 -5.57 -4.07 15.15
C ASP A 192 -5.66 -2.91 14.15
N VAL A 193 -6.06 -3.23 12.92
CA VAL A 193 -6.42 -2.23 11.91
C VAL A 193 -7.85 -2.52 11.52
N PRO A 194 -8.81 -1.61 11.80
CA PRO A 194 -10.19 -1.82 11.41
C PRO A 194 -10.34 -2.00 9.90
N PHE A 195 -11.40 -2.68 9.48
CA PHE A 195 -11.70 -2.88 8.06
C PHE A 195 -11.78 -1.54 7.34
N ALA A 196 -11.21 -1.46 6.13
CA ALA A 196 -11.15 -0.25 5.31
C ALA A 196 -10.34 0.94 5.89
N GLU A 197 -9.64 0.76 7.02
CA GLU A 197 -8.94 1.86 7.71
C GLU A 197 -7.42 1.85 7.50
N ILE A 198 -6.80 2.99 7.83
CA ILE A 198 -5.34 3.17 7.87
C ILE A 198 -4.93 3.57 9.28
N VAL A 199 -3.97 2.85 9.84
CA VAL A 199 -3.45 3.11 11.18
C VAL A 199 -1.93 3.30 11.14
N THR A 200 -1.44 4.20 11.99
CA THR A 200 -0.02 4.50 12.11
C THR A 200 0.47 4.22 13.53
N TYR A 201 1.53 3.45 13.61
CA TYR A 201 2.24 3.10 14.83
C TYR A 201 3.63 3.72 14.82
N LYS A 202 4.03 4.30 15.94
CA LYS A 202 5.39 4.69 16.24
C LYS A 202 5.98 3.62 17.16
N LEU A 203 6.99 2.93 16.67
CA LEU A 203 7.72 1.90 17.39
C LEU A 203 9.05 2.50 17.84
N ARG A 204 9.51 2.17 19.04
CA ARG A 204 10.84 2.53 19.53
C ARG A 204 11.63 1.26 19.80
N LEU A 205 12.84 1.18 19.26
CA LEU A 205 13.71 0.01 19.36
C LEU A 205 14.62 0.05 20.59
N ILE A 206 14.94 -1.13 21.13
CA ILE A 206 15.94 -1.40 22.19
C ILE A 206 17.34 -1.40 21.55
N GLU A 207 18.38 -1.05 22.32
CA GLU A 207 19.80 -1.12 21.88
C GLU A 207 20.33 -2.55 21.78
#